data_AF-A0A8S3KB95-F1
#
_entry.id   AF-A0A8S3KB95-F1
#
_cell.length_a   1.000
_cell.length_b   1.000
_cell.length_c   1.000
_cell.angle_alpha   90.00
_cell.angle_beta   90.00
_cell.angle_gamma   90.00
#
_symmetry.space_group_name_H-M   'P 1'
#
loop_
_entity.id
_entity.type
_entity.pdbx_description
1 polymer ?
#
loop_
_entity_poly.entity_id
_entity_poly.type
_entity_poly.pdbx_seq_one_letter_code
_entity_poly.pdbx_strand_id
1 'polypeptide(L)' 'MSITVNPQYDETQWPSRDCTICGANAIGVNFGVLTCSPCKAFFRRNAHRKDVLVSSCQHRDL' A
#
# COMPACT_ATOMS: atom_id res chain seq x y z
N MET A 1 -32.13 -21.01 10.62
CA MET A 1 -30.76 -20.59 10.97
C MET A 1 -29.97 -20.50 9.69
N SER A 2 -30.03 -19.35 9.03
CA SER A 2 -29.31 -19.12 7.79
C SER A 2 -28.52 -17.85 8.00
N ILE A 3 -27.23 -17.99 8.27
CA ILE A 3 -26.31 -16.85 8.40
C ILE A 3 -26.11 -16.34 6.97
N THR A 4 -26.88 -15.33 6.59
CA THR A 4 -26.62 -14.56 5.37
C THR A 4 -25.41 -13.68 5.64
N VAL A 5 -24.22 -14.15 5.26
CA VAL A 5 -23.08 -13.24 5.10
C VAL A 5 -23.38 -12.36 3.88
N ASN A 6 -23.70 -11.10 4.16
CA ASN A 6 -24.00 -10.11 3.15
C ASN A 6 -22.68 -9.72 2.44
N PRO A 7 -22.54 -9.86 1.10
CA PRO A 7 -21.30 -9.58 0.38
C PRO A 7 -21.02 -8.08 0.15
N GLN A 8 -21.83 -7.19 0.73
CA GLN A 8 -21.58 -5.75 0.69
C GLN A 8 -20.58 -5.37 1.79
N TYR A 9 -19.29 -5.59 1.52
CA TYR A 9 -18.26 -4.76 2.13
C TYR A 9 -18.53 -3.33 1.68
N ASP A 10 -19.18 -2.55 2.54
CA ASP A 10 -19.25 -1.11 2.40
C ASP A 10 -17.83 -0.55 2.47
N GLU A 11 -17.25 -0.25 1.30
CA GLU A 11 -15.91 0.34 1.16
C GLU A 11 -15.78 1.70 1.88
N THR A 12 -16.89 2.30 2.32
CA THR A 12 -16.87 3.63 2.95
C THR A 12 -16.66 3.62 4.46
N GLN A 13 -16.65 2.45 5.12
CA GLN A 13 -16.53 2.37 6.58
C GLN A 13 -15.29 1.63 7.09
N TRP A 14 -14.26 1.50 6.25
CA TRP A 14 -12.92 1.23 6.77
C TRP A 14 -12.28 2.58 7.14
N PRO A 15 -11.90 2.87 8.40
CA PRO A 15 -11.23 4.12 8.76
C PRO A 15 -10.05 4.31 7.83
N SER A 16 -10.06 5.38 7.02
CA SER A 16 -9.11 5.68 5.94
C SER A 16 -7.77 5.00 6.22
N ARG A 17 -7.57 3.83 5.60
CA ARG A 17 -6.44 2.99 5.94
C ARG A 17 -5.26 3.61 5.25
N ASP A 18 -4.50 4.43 5.96
CA ASP A 18 -3.36 5.09 5.37
C ASP A 18 -2.26 4.07 5.10
N CYS A 19 -1.62 4.20 3.94
CA CYS A 19 -0.46 3.43 3.57
C CYS A 19 0.62 3.68 4.61
N THR A 20 1.10 2.64 5.28
CA THR A 20 2.09 2.79 6.35
C THR A 20 3.47 3.24 5.84
N ILE A 21 3.65 3.32 4.52
CA ILE A 21 4.90 3.72 3.88
C ILE A 21 4.88 5.21 3.50
N CYS A 22 3.78 5.72 2.95
CA CYS A 22 3.72 7.10 2.42
C CYS A 22 2.53 7.92 2.89
N GLY A 23 1.62 7.36 3.69
CA GLY A 23 0.43 8.05 4.19
C GLY A 23 -0.73 8.21 3.20
N ALA A 24 -0.56 7.89 1.91
CA ALA A 24 -1.67 7.91 0.95
C ALA A 24 -2.69 6.80 1.20
N ASN A 25 -3.88 6.88 0.61
CA ASN A 25 -4.92 5.86 0.76
C ASN A 25 -4.41 4.45 0.38
N ALA A 26 -4.45 3.52 1.35
CA ALA A 26 -4.07 2.13 1.13
C ALA A 26 -5.21 1.36 0.47
N ILE A 27 -4.82 0.47 -0.43
CA ILE A 27 -5.76 -0.40 -1.14
C ILE A 27 -5.92 -1.76 -0.46
N GLY A 28 -5.12 -2.03 0.58
CA GLY A 28 -5.13 -3.30 1.32
C GLY A 28 -3.73 -3.77 1.72
N VAL A 29 -3.67 -4.98 2.28
CA VAL A 29 -2.41 -5.60 2.72
C VAL A 29 -1.68 -6.18 1.51
N ASN A 30 -0.46 -5.71 1.25
CA ASN A 30 0.44 -6.25 0.23
C ASN A 30 1.78 -6.59 0.89
N PHE A 31 2.30 -7.80 0.64
CA PHE A 31 3.55 -8.28 1.23
C PHE A 31 3.58 -8.19 2.77
N GLY A 32 2.43 -8.46 3.41
CA GLY A 32 2.28 -8.45 4.87
C GLY A 32 2.06 -7.07 5.51
N VAL A 33 2.06 -5.99 4.72
CA VAL A 33 1.92 -4.61 5.22
C VAL A 33 0.78 -3.89 4.49
N LEU A 34 0.06 -3.01 5.17
CA LEU A 34 -0.98 -2.19 4.57
C LEU A 34 -0.38 -1.09 3.68
N THR A 35 -0.63 -1.13 2.37
CA THR A 35 -0.01 -0.21 1.42
C THR A 35 -0.93 0.30 0.30
N CYS A 36 -0.59 1.44 -0.29
CA CYS A 36 -1.18 1.94 -1.53
C CYS A 36 -0.60 1.24 -2.78
N SER A 37 -1.23 1.45 -3.94
CA SER A 37 -0.79 0.87 -5.23
C SER A 37 0.65 1.29 -5.63
N PRO A 38 1.05 2.58 -5.53
CA PRO A 38 2.42 2.99 -5.84
C PRO A 38 3.49 2.31 -4.98
N CYS A 39 3.28 2.19 -3.66
CA CYS A 39 4.22 1.53 -2.74
C CYS A 39 4.34 0.03 -3.04
N LYS A 40 3.23 -0.65 -3.35
CA LYS A 40 3.24 -2.04 -3.82
C LYS A 40 4.10 -2.21 -5.08
N ALA A 41 3.89 -1.35 -6.08
CA ALA A 41 4.62 -1.42 -7.34
C ALA A 41 6.11 -1.06 -7.16
N PHE A 42 6.43 -0.12 -6.27
CA PHE A 42 7.79 0.21 -5.89
C PHE A 42 8.50 -0.98 -5.25
N PHE A 43 7.88 -1.61 -4.25
CA PHE A 43 8.44 -2.77 -3.56
C PHE A 43 8.73 -3.91 -4.55
N ARG A 44 7.75 -4.30 -5.38
CA ARG A 44 7.93 -5.37 -6.38
C ARG A 44 9.10 -5.12 -7.34
N ARG A 45 9.34 -3.85 -7.74
CA ARG A 45 10.45 -3.50 -8.65
C ARG A 45 11.83 -3.58 -7.99
N ASN A 46 11.89 -3.38 -6.68
CA ASN A 46 13.17 -3.19 -5.97
C ASN A 46 13.52 -4.30 -4.96
N ALA A 47 12.56 -5.10 -4.50
CA ALA A 47 12.75 -6.08 -3.43
C ALA A 47 13.82 -7.16 -3.71
N HIS A 48 14.18 -7.37 -4.98
CA HIS A 48 15.17 -8.37 -5.40
C HIS A 48 16.37 -7.77 -6.14
N ARG A 49 16.52 -6.43 -6.12
CA ARG A 49 17.72 -5.77 -6.65
C ARG A 49 18.91 -6.15 -5.76
N LYS A 50 19.98 -6.66 -6.37
CA LYS A 50 21.23 -7.02 -5.67
C LYS A 50 22.24 -5.88 -5.71
N ASP A 51 22.05 -4.93 -6.62
CA ASP A 51 22.82 -3.70 -6.71
C ASP A 51 22.36 -2.70 -5.66
N VAL A 52 23.30 -2.13 -4.93
CA VAL A 52 23.03 -0.98 -4.05
C VAL A 52 22.80 0.22 -4.96
N LEU A 53 21.56 0.71 -5.00
CA LEU A 53 21.24 1.95 -5.68
C LEU A 53 21.82 3.12 -4.88
N VAL A 54 22.94 3.67 -5.36
CA VAL A 54 23.47 4.94 -4.87
C VAL A 54 22.76 6.05 -5.64
N SER A 55 21.61 6.47 -5.13
CA SER A 55 20.91 7.66 -5.62
C SER A 55 20.84 8.70 -4.52
N SER A 56 21.32 9.91 -4.78
CA SER A 56 21.10 11.05 -3.91
C SER A 56 19.61 11.39 -3.86
N CYS A 57 19.10 11.74 -2.66
CA CYS A 57 17.71 12.20 -2.53
C CYS A 57 17.54 13.48 -3.36
N GLN A 58 16.76 13.39 -4.43
CA GLN A 58 16.34 14.55 -5.20
C GLN A 58 15.11 15.10 -4.51
N HIS A 59 15.31 15.92 -3.47
CA HIS A 59 14.24 16.73 -2.91
C HIS A 59 13.71 17.59 -4.06
N ARG A 60 12.49 17.31 -4.52
CA ARG A 60 11.78 18.23 -5.39
C ARG A 60 11.17 19.26 -4.46
N ASP A 61 11.88 20.36 -4.28
CA ASP A 61 11.33 21.58 -3.70
C ASP A 61 10.20 22.03 -4.64
N LEU A 62 8.96 21.80 -4.21
CA LEU A 62 7.75 22.31 -4.85
C LEU A 62 7.34 23.61 -4.17
#